data_AF-A0A2D7HF18-F1
#
_entry.id   AF-A0A2D7HF18-F1
#
_cell.length_a   1.000
_cell.length_b   1.000
_cell.length_c   1.000
_cell.angle_alpha   90.00
_cell.angle_beta   90.00
_cell.angle_gamma   90.00
#
_symmetry.space_group_name_H-M   'P 1'
#
loop_
_entity.id
_entity.type
_entity.pdbx_description
1 polymer ?
#
loop_
_entity_poly.entity_id
_entity_poly.type
_entity_poly.pdbx_seq_one_letter_code
_entity_poly.pdbx_strand_id
1 'polypeptide(L)'
;MSSTSRGNARLSKLYGLVLQRVHWLNAVTKQRRQHEDSKGAQHQKLYRRSGVTETLEPRVLLASDFTFDASSQSKGIDVVLSKDDTNILLKEGNTVLGSQAISNSTKLVTITGSGHDDILGIDASMADYTVSFAGGDGLDKLLGPNTANTWQMEGSDSGNLNSKVSFSSLEEITGGTASDTLLGVDENNEWEVTGENTGTLNDQFEFSAIENLSGGAQIDRFMWGEEGELTGNL
;
A
#
# COMPACT_ATOMS: atom_id res chain seq x y z
N MET A 1 49.28 7.81 -70.43
CA MET A 1 48.68 8.64 -69.37
C MET A 1 49.77 9.05 -68.39
N SER A 2 50.07 10.35 -68.35
CA SER A 2 50.78 11.16 -67.32
C SER A 2 52.15 10.66 -66.80
N SER A 3 53.30 11.14 -67.30
CA SER A 3 54.01 12.41 -66.98
C SER A 3 54.81 12.41 -65.65
N THR A 4 56.15 12.43 -65.77
CA THR A 4 57.18 13.34 -65.17
C THR A 4 56.90 13.96 -63.77
N SER A 5 57.82 14.08 -62.79
CA SER A 5 59.18 14.64 -62.84
C SER A 5 59.81 14.70 -61.43
N ARG A 6 61.14 14.57 -61.41
CA ARG A 6 62.20 15.05 -60.47
C ARG A 6 61.82 15.97 -59.28
N GLY A 7 62.50 15.70 -58.16
CA GLY A 7 63.41 16.69 -57.53
C GLY A 7 62.97 17.32 -56.20
N ASN A 8 63.93 17.34 -55.25
CA ASN A 8 64.21 18.33 -54.18
C ASN A 8 64.57 17.61 -52.87
N ALA A 9 65.84 17.30 -52.59
CA ALA A 9 66.88 18.22 -52.11
C ALA A 9 66.55 18.92 -50.77
N ARG A 10 67.28 18.51 -49.73
CA ARG A 10 67.80 19.32 -48.61
C ARG A 10 66.79 19.90 -47.61
N LEU A 11 66.65 19.25 -46.45
CA LEU A 11 66.46 19.90 -45.16
C LEU A 11 67.23 19.09 -44.10
N SER A 12 68.46 19.52 -43.79
CA SER A 12 68.81 20.31 -42.59
C SER A 12 69.19 19.38 -41.42
N LYS A 13 70.48 19.08 -41.22
CA LYS A 13 71.32 19.81 -40.24
C LYS A 13 70.47 20.36 -39.11
N LEU A 14 70.29 19.60 -38.02
CA LEU A 14 70.12 20.09 -36.64
C LEU A 14 69.84 18.90 -35.68
N TYR A 15 70.76 17.94 -35.59
CA TYR A 15 70.91 17.16 -34.35
C TYR A 15 71.77 17.98 -33.37
N GLY A 16 71.25 19.14 -32.98
CA GLY A 16 71.82 20.04 -31.99
C GLY A 16 70.66 20.68 -31.24
N LEU A 17 70.74 20.68 -29.90
CA LEU A 17 69.65 20.88 -28.93
C LEU A 17 68.78 19.61 -28.84
N VAL A 18 68.92 18.73 -27.84
CA VAL A 18 68.44 18.95 -26.47
C VAL A 18 69.25 18.13 -25.44
N LEU A 19 70.59 18.27 -25.43
CA LEU A 19 71.44 17.77 -24.33
C LEU A 19 71.98 18.90 -23.43
N GLN A 20 71.27 20.04 -23.38
CA GLN A 20 71.51 21.16 -22.46
C GLN A 20 70.23 21.54 -21.70
N ARG A 21 69.53 20.57 -21.09
CA ARG A 21 68.38 20.87 -20.22
C ARG A 21 68.30 20.09 -18.91
N VAL A 22 69.31 19.27 -18.59
CA VAL A 22 69.33 18.48 -17.34
C VAL A 22 70.32 19.03 -16.30
N HIS A 23 71.23 19.95 -16.68
CA HIS A 23 72.25 20.50 -15.76
C HIS A 23 72.00 21.92 -15.22
N TRP A 24 70.78 22.47 -15.33
CA TRP A 24 70.46 23.81 -14.80
C TRP A 24 69.24 23.89 -13.85
N LEU A 25 68.58 22.77 -13.53
CA LEU A 25 67.42 22.76 -12.61
C LEU A 25 67.72 22.19 -11.22
N ASN A 26 68.86 21.53 -11.00
CA ASN A 26 69.21 20.93 -9.70
C ASN A 26 70.14 21.79 -8.82
N ALA A 27 70.61 22.95 -9.28
CA ALA A 27 71.52 23.82 -8.51
C ALA A 27 70.82 24.99 -7.79
N VAL A 28 69.56 25.30 -8.11
CA VAL A 28 68.85 26.48 -7.56
C VAL A 28 67.95 26.14 -6.35
N THR A 29 67.67 24.85 -6.10
CA THR A 29 66.72 24.43 -5.06
C THR A 29 67.32 24.14 -3.69
N LYS A 30 68.66 24.20 -3.52
CA LYS A 30 69.33 23.83 -2.25
C LYS A 30 69.87 24.99 -1.40
N GLN A 31 69.90 26.23 -1.91
CA GLN A 31 70.41 27.40 -1.17
C GLN A 31 69.35 28.37 -0.65
N ARG A 32 68.07 28.18 -0.99
CA ARG A 32 66.95 29.01 -0.46
C ARG A 32 66.20 28.29 0.66
N ARG A 33 66.92 27.67 1.59
CA ARG A 33 66.33 26.92 2.72
C ARG A 33 66.90 27.27 4.09
N GLN A 34 67.72 28.32 4.22
CA GLN A 34 68.31 28.69 5.51
C GLN A 34 68.38 30.20 5.83
N HIS A 35 67.66 31.07 5.10
CA HIS A 35 67.82 32.51 5.35
C HIS A 35 66.57 33.39 5.30
N GLU A 36 65.37 32.84 5.55
CA GLU A 36 64.16 33.64 5.76
C GLU A 36 63.34 33.15 6.98
N ASP A 37 64.03 32.74 8.05
CA ASP A 37 63.43 32.35 9.35
C ASP A 37 63.19 33.55 10.30
N SER A 38 63.05 34.79 9.79
CA SER A 38 62.96 35.97 10.67
C SER A 38 62.06 37.10 10.18
N LYS A 39 60.91 36.80 9.59
CA LYS A 39 59.84 37.80 9.41
C LYS A 39 58.53 37.29 9.97
N GLY A 40 58.01 38.05 10.94
CA GLY A 40 56.94 37.66 11.84
C GLY A 40 55.71 37.11 11.13
N ALA A 41 55.38 35.87 11.46
CA ALA A 41 54.07 35.31 11.20
C ALA A 41 53.06 36.03 12.10
N GLN A 42 52.43 37.08 11.56
CA GLN A 42 51.14 37.53 12.07
C GLN A 42 50.19 36.33 11.98
N HIS A 43 49.93 35.73 13.13
CA HIS A 43 48.92 34.69 13.27
C HIS A 43 47.57 35.33 12.96
N GLN A 44 47.14 35.25 11.70
CA GLN A 44 45.73 35.30 11.40
C GLN A 44 45.11 34.11 12.13
N LYS A 45 44.50 34.37 13.29
CA LYS A 45 43.66 33.40 13.97
C LYS A 45 42.60 32.96 12.98
N LEU A 46 42.81 31.79 12.36
CA LEU A 46 41.78 31.09 11.64
C LEU A 46 40.70 30.80 12.66
N TYR A 47 39.63 31.60 12.64
CA TYR A 47 38.40 31.25 13.35
C TYR A 47 37.90 29.98 12.69
N ARG A 48 38.22 28.82 13.29
CA ARG A 48 37.54 27.58 13.01
C ARG A 48 36.09 27.82 13.40
N ARG A 49 35.22 28.15 12.43
CA ARG A 49 33.78 28.10 12.66
C ARG A 49 33.50 26.65 13.04
N SER A 50 33.25 26.43 14.33
CA SER A 50 32.74 25.17 14.82
C SER A 50 31.42 24.97 14.09
N GLY A 51 31.39 24.04 13.13
CA GLY A 51 30.14 23.58 12.55
C GLY A 51 29.35 22.95 13.67
N VAL A 52 28.36 23.66 14.20
CA VAL A 52 27.32 23.04 14.99
C VAL A 52 26.53 22.20 14.01
N THR A 53 26.78 20.89 14.00
CA THR A 53 25.86 19.95 13.39
C THR A 53 24.70 19.85 14.35
N GLU A 54 23.55 20.44 14.02
CA GLU A 54 22.31 19.99 14.65
C GLU A 54 22.16 18.52 14.30
N THR A 55 22.11 17.67 15.32
CA THR A 55 21.58 16.32 15.14
C THR A 55 20.11 16.50 14.80
N LEU A 56 19.73 16.12 13.58
CA LEU A 56 18.33 16.09 13.17
C LEU A 56 17.53 15.40 14.27
N GLU A 57 16.48 16.05 14.78
CA GLU A 57 15.55 15.35 15.64
C GLU A 57 15.05 14.11 14.88
N PRO A 58 14.96 12.94 15.54
CA PRO A 58 14.42 11.75 14.90
C PRO A 58 13.03 12.10 14.37
N ARG A 59 12.80 11.90 13.07
CA ARG A 59 11.47 12.06 12.49
C ARG A 59 10.54 11.09 13.22
N VAL A 60 9.65 11.62 14.04
CA VAL A 60 8.52 10.84 14.58
C VAL A 60 7.61 10.58 13.39
N LEU A 61 7.60 9.34 12.89
CA LEU A 61 6.54 8.90 11.99
C LEU A 61 5.27 8.83 12.82
N LEU A 62 4.36 9.77 12.60
CA LEU A 62 3.02 9.68 13.15
C LEU A 62 2.30 8.52 12.46
N ALA A 63 1.64 7.67 13.24
CA ALA A 63 0.79 6.64 12.68
C ALA A 63 -0.34 7.28 11.86
N SER A 64 -0.74 6.61 10.79
CA SER A 64 -1.81 7.03 9.87
C SER A 64 -2.76 5.88 9.58
N ASP A 65 -3.95 6.21 9.10
CA ASP A 65 -4.92 5.24 8.63
C ASP A 65 -4.47 4.65 7.29
N PHE A 66 -4.92 3.43 6.97
CA PHE A 66 -4.80 2.89 5.62
C PHE A 66 -6.04 3.33 4.83
N THR A 67 -5.84 3.96 3.68
CA THR A 67 -6.96 4.38 2.83
C THR A 67 -6.73 3.94 1.40
N PHE A 68 -7.75 3.35 0.78
CA PHE A 68 -7.79 3.02 -0.63
C PHE A 68 -9.10 3.52 -1.23
N ASP A 69 -9.01 4.24 -2.34
CA ASP A 69 -10.16 4.85 -3.02
C ASP A 69 -10.16 4.41 -4.48
N ALA A 70 -11.14 3.58 -4.85
CA ALA A 70 -11.34 3.07 -6.20
C ALA A 70 -12.45 3.80 -6.97
N SER A 71 -12.99 4.91 -6.44
CA SER A 71 -14.12 5.62 -7.05
C SER A 71 -13.87 6.09 -8.48
N SER A 72 -12.60 6.29 -8.86
CA SER A 72 -12.21 6.67 -10.22
C SER A 72 -11.82 5.49 -11.13
N GLN A 73 -11.92 4.25 -10.66
CA GLN A 73 -11.61 3.07 -11.48
C GLN A 73 -12.67 2.90 -12.57
N SER A 74 -12.23 2.37 -13.71
CA SER A 74 -13.08 2.13 -14.88
C SER A 74 -13.69 0.73 -14.93
N LYS A 75 -13.47 -0.04 -13.85
CA LYS A 75 -13.90 -1.42 -13.62
C LYS A 75 -13.99 -1.62 -12.11
N GLY A 76 -14.71 -2.68 -11.74
CA GLY A 76 -14.75 -3.18 -10.37
C GLY A 76 -13.38 -3.64 -9.89
N ILE A 77 -13.22 -3.65 -8.56
CA ILE A 77 -12.04 -4.15 -7.85
C ILE A 77 -12.36 -5.47 -7.16
N ASP A 78 -11.51 -6.48 -7.36
CA ASP A 78 -11.64 -7.78 -6.69
C ASP A 78 -10.49 -7.96 -5.70
N VAL A 79 -10.65 -7.41 -4.49
CA VAL A 79 -9.54 -7.23 -3.54
C VAL A 79 -9.70 -8.01 -2.25
N VAL A 80 -8.57 -8.41 -1.66
CA VAL A 80 -8.49 -9.00 -0.33
C VAL A 80 -7.63 -8.11 0.56
N LEU A 81 -8.21 -7.70 1.69
CA LEU A 81 -7.51 -7.01 2.76
C LEU A 81 -6.93 -8.02 3.75
N SER A 82 -5.62 -7.95 3.96
CA SER A 82 -4.88 -8.88 4.83
C SER A 82 -3.72 -8.16 5.50
N LYS A 83 -3.03 -8.83 6.42
CA LYS A 83 -1.73 -8.39 6.92
C LYS A 83 -0.71 -9.51 6.98
N ASP A 84 0.55 -9.17 6.80
CA ASP A 84 1.69 -10.00 7.19
C ASP A 84 2.27 -9.52 8.54
N ASP A 85 3.50 -9.92 8.86
CA ASP A 85 4.17 -9.54 10.11
C ASP A 85 4.59 -8.06 10.15
N THR A 86 4.62 -7.40 9.00
CA THR A 86 5.18 -6.07 8.78
C THR A 86 4.22 -5.08 8.15
N ASN A 87 3.28 -5.54 7.31
CA ASN A 87 2.45 -4.69 6.48
C ASN A 87 0.98 -5.11 6.49
N ILE A 88 0.12 -4.12 6.43
CA ILE A 88 -1.26 -4.24 5.92
C ILE A 88 -1.16 -4.24 4.41
N LEU A 89 -1.91 -5.12 3.75
CA LEU A 89 -1.86 -5.36 2.32
C LEU A 89 -3.28 -5.41 1.76
N LEU A 90 -3.50 -4.66 0.68
CA LEU A 90 -4.68 -4.82 -0.17
C LEU A 90 -4.22 -5.44 -1.50
N LYS A 91 -4.78 -6.61 -1.84
CA LYS A 91 -4.32 -7.40 -3.00
C LYS A 91 -5.46 -7.74 -3.94
N GLU A 92 -5.20 -7.65 -5.24
CA GLU A 92 -6.04 -8.24 -6.28
C GLU A 92 -5.32 -9.49 -6.81
N GLY A 93 -5.82 -10.67 -6.45
CA GLY A 93 -5.10 -11.93 -6.61
C GLY A 93 -3.72 -11.89 -5.96
N ASN A 94 -2.66 -11.99 -6.77
CA ASN A 94 -1.27 -11.94 -6.30
C ASN A 94 -0.65 -10.54 -6.34
N THR A 95 -1.37 -9.54 -6.87
CA THR A 95 -0.86 -8.17 -7.05
C THR A 95 -1.20 -7.33 -5.82
N VAL A 96 -0.21 -6.68 -5.21
CA VAL A 96 -0.45 -5.71 -4.12
C VAL A 96 -0.82 -4.36 -4.74
N LEU A 97 -2.03 -3.89 -4.46
CA LEU A 97 -2.54 -2.58 -4.89
C LEU A 97 -2.23 -1.49 -3.85
N GLY A 98 -2.20 -1.84 -2.57
CA GLY A 98 -1.87 -0.94 -1.47
C GLY A 98 -1.14 -1.64 -0.34
N SER A 99 -0.22 -0.93 0.32
CA SER A 99 0.54 -1.45 1.47
C SER A 99 0.84 -0.35 2.48
N GLN A 100 0.76 -0.65 3.77
CA GLN A 100 1.19 0.22 4.86
C GLN A 100 1.92 -0.58 5.93
N ALA A 101 3.06 -0.08 6.38
CA ALA A 101 3.77 -0.69 7.50
C ALA A 101 2.92 -0.64 8.78
N ILE A 102 2.80 -1.78 9.47
CA ILE A 102 2.04 -1.91 10.72
C ILE A 102 2.57 -0.96 11.79
N SER A 103 3.88 -0.69 11.81
CA SER A 103 4.51 0.26 12.74
C SER A 103 3.99 1.69 12.60
N ASN A 104 3.39 2.02 11.45
CA ASN A 104 2.89 3.35 11.13
C ASN A 104 1.35 3.35 11.03
N SER A 105 0.66 2.30 11.50
CA SER A 105 -0.79 2.19 11.36
C SER A 105 -1.53 2.61 12.64
N THR A 106 -2.63 3.30 12.47
CA THR A 106 -3.64 3.55 13.53
C THR A 106 -4.60 2.37 13.73
N LYS A 107 -4.47 1.32 12.91
CA LYS A 107 -5.40 0.18 12.77
C LYS A 107 -6.79 0.54 12.20
N LEU A 108 -6.94 1.74 11.66
CA LEU A 108 -8.10 2.14 10.88
C LEU A 108 -7.83 1.90 9.40
N VAL A 109 -8.79 1.29 8.73
CA VAL A 109 -8.77 1.02 7.29
C VAL A 109 -10.04 1.59 6.67
N THR A 110 -9.90 2.38 5.61
CA THR A 110 -11.02 2.85 4.79
C THR A 110 -10.81 2.39 3.36
N ILE A 111 -11.79 1.70 2.80
CA ILE A 111 -11.82 1.26 1.42
C ILE A 111 -13.11 1.80 0.79
N THR A 112 -12.97 2.52 -0.32
CA THR A 112 -14.09 2.91 -1.18
C THR A 112 -13.94 2.13 -2.47
N GLY A 113 -14.99 1.42 -2.88
CA GLY A 113 -15.07 0.77 -4.17
C GLY A 113 -15.26 1.77 -5.32
N SER A 114 -15.56 1.23 -6.48
CA SER A 114 -15.73 1.93 -7.75
C SER A 114 -17.20 2.22 -8.04
N GLY A 115 -17.53 2.54 -9.31
CA GLY A 115 -18.91 2.64 -9.78
C GLY A 115 -19.37 1.38 -10.51
N HIS A 116 -18.75 0.25 -10.20
CA HIS A 116 -18.96 -1.05 -10.82
C HIS A 116 -18.89 -2.13 -9.73
N ASP A 117 -19.43 -3.31 -10.02
CA ASP A 117 -19.44 -4.47 -9.13
C ASP A 117 -18.05 -4.75 -8.51
N ASP A 118 -17.93 -4.57 -7.20
CA ASP A 118 -16.71 -4.75 -6.44
C ASP A 118 -16.81 -5.93 -5.47
N ILE A 119 -15.66 -6.54 -5.15
CA ILE A 119 -15.54 -7.56 -4.13
C ILE A 119 -14.44 -7.17 -3.15
N LEU A 120 -14.80 -7.06 -1.87
CA LEU A 120 -13.84 -6.99 -0.78
C LEU A 120 -13.87 -8.28 0.03
N GLY A 121 -12.74 -8.97 0.11
CA GLY A 121 -12.51 -10.04 1.07
C GLY A 121 -11.76 -9.56 2.30
N ILE A 122 -12.20 -10.00 3.48
CA ILE A 122 -11.51 -9.75 4.75
C ILE A 122 -10.79 -11.01 5.18
N ASP A 123 -9.45 -10.99 5.22
CA ASP A 123 -8.69 -12.10 5.77
C ASP A 123 -8.75 -12.13 7.31
N ALA A 124 -8.71 -13.32 7.90
CA ALA A 124 -8.77 -13.51 9.36
C ALA A 124 -7.65 -12.78 10.12
N SER A 125 -6.52 -12.48 9.46
CA SER A 125 -5.44 -11.67 10.05
C SER A 125 -5.88 -10.24 10.39
N MET A 126 -7.00 -9.75 9.86
CA MET A 126 -7.50 -8.40 10.10
C MET A 126 -8.38 -8.25 11.35
N ALA A 127 -8.52 -9.28 12.19
CA ALA A 127 -9.42 -9.28 13.37
C ALA A 127 -9.19 -8.10 14.36
N ASP A 128 -7.98 -7.56 14.42
CA ASP A 128 -7.60 -6.46 15.31
C ASP A 128 -7.79 -5.06 14.71
N TYR A 129 -8.28 -4.96 13.47
CA TYR A 129 -8.44 -3.71 12.73
C TYR A 129 -9.90 -3.27 12.70
N THR A 130 -10.12 -1.97 12.62
CA THR A 130 -11.43 -1.41 12.29
C THR A 130 -11.41 -1.03 10.82
N VAL A 131 -12.33 -1.60 10.05
CA VAL A 131 -12.42 -1.42 8.60
C VAL A 131 -13.75 -0.73 8.27
N SER A 132 -13.72 0.24 7.37
CA SER A 132 -14.89 0.82 6.73
C SER A 132 -14.83 0.52 5.25
N PHE A 133 -15.86 -0.12 4.72
CA PHE A 133 -16.03 -0.37 3.29
C PHE A 133 -17.28 0.33 2.76
N ALA A 134 -17.15 1.07 1.67
CA ALA A 134 -18.30 1.51 0.89
C ALA A 134 -18.15 0.89 -0.50
N GLY A 135 -19.11 0.07 -0.95
CA GLY A 135 -19.06 -0.58 -2.26
C GLY A 135 -19.13 0.47 -3.36
N GLY A 136 -20.25 1.17 -3.45
CA GLY A 136 -20.41 2.29 -4.37
C GLY A 136 -21.67 2.11 -5.21
N ASP A 137 -21.55 2.35 -6.52
CA ASP A 137 -22.58 1.91 -7.46
C ASP A 137 -22.17 0.53 -7.98
N GLY A 138 -23.12 -0.37 -8.23
CA GLY A 138 -22.82 -1.71 -8.75
C GLY A 138 -23.58 -2.77 -7.97
N LEU A 139 -23.21 -4.03 -8.18
CA LEU A 139 -23.52 -5.13 -7.28
C LEU A 139 -22.28 -5.48 -6.48
N ASP A 140 -22.24 -5.04 -5.23
CA ASP A 140 -21.04 -5.11 -4.40
C ASP A 140 -21.12 -6.24 -3.37
N LYS A 141 -19.96 -6.90 -3.14
CA LYS A 141 -19.86 -8.09 -2.30
C LYS A 141 -18.80 -7.96 -1.21
N LEU A 142 -19.16 -8.38 0.01
CA LEU A 142 -18.23 -8.50 1.13
C LEU A 142 -18.08 -9.98 1.54
N LEU A 143 -16.85 -10.49 1.45
CA LEU A 143 -16.51 -11.85 1.89
C LEU A 143 -15.94 -11.80 3.31
N GLY A 144 -16.57 -12.53 4.22
CA GLY A 144 -16.14 -12.67 5.61
C GLY A 144 -14.86 -13.52 5.74
N PRO A 145 -14.12 -13.37 6.85
CA PRO A 145 -12.98 -14.23 7.14
C PRO A 145 -13.42 -15.66 7.42
N ASN A 146 -12.51 -16.62 7.20
CA ASN A 146 -12.70 -18.06 7.48
C ASN A 146 -12.67 -18.40 8.98
N THR A 147 -13.45 -17.65 9.76
CA THR A 147 -13.70 -17.77 11.19
C THR A 147 -15.19 -17.62 11.44
N ALA A 148 -15.68 -17.91 12.65
CA ALA A 148 -17.07 -17.64 12.95
C ALA A 148 -17.35 -16.13 12.86
N ASN A 149 -18.37 -15.75 12.09
CA ASN A 149 -18.76 -14.36 11.91
C ASN A 149 -20.17 -14.05 12.39
N THR A 150 -20.35 -12.82 12.83
CA THR A 150 -21.65 -12.23 13.11
C THR A 150 -21.82 -11.02 12.23
N TRP A 151 -22.79 -11.09 11.33
CA TRP A 151 -23.23 -10.03 10.44
C TRP A 151 -24.47 -9.38 11.03
N GLN A 152 -24.47 -8.07 11.15
CA GLN A 152 -25.60 -7.29 11.63
C GLN A 152 -25.99 -6.28 10.57
N MET A 153 -27.22 -6.37 10.06
CA MET A 153 -27.80 -5.36 9.18
C MET A 153 -28.26 -4.16 10.00
N GLU A 154 -27.94 -2.96 9.53
CA GLU A 154 -28.34 -1.67 10.13
C GLU A 154 -29.20 -0.84 9.17
N GLY A 155 -29.18 -1.17 7.89
CA GLY A 155 -30.03 -0.63 6.83
C GLY A 155 -30.21 -1.65 5.70
N SER A 156 -30.79 -1.23 4.57
CA SER A 156 -31.05 -2.12 3.42
C SER A 156 -29.78 -2.66 2.76
N ASP A 157 -28.70 -1.89 2.82
CA ASP A 157 -27.42 -2.11 2.12
C ASP A 157 -26.23 -1.76 3.04
N SER A 158 -26.45 -1.76 4.36
CA SER A 158 -25.46 -1.32 5.34
C SER A 158 -25.56 -2.08 6.65
N GLY A 159 -24.43 -2.15 7.35
CA GLY A 159 -24.32 -2.94 8.57
C GLY A 159 -22.88 -3.11 9.03
N ASN A 160 -22.66 -4.13 9.85
CA ASN A 160 -21.34 -4.48 10.33
C ASN A 160 -21.09 -6.00 10.39
N LEU A 161 -19.83 -6.36 10.21
CA LEU A 161 -19.26 -7.68 10.43
C LEU A 161 -18.40 -7.63 11.71
N ASN A 162 -18.75 -8.47 12.69
CA ASN A 162 -18.09 -8.64 13.97
C ASN A 162 -17.88 -7.32 14.76
N SER A 163 -18.72 -6.30 14.52
CA SER A 163 -18.55 -4.94 15.06
C SER A 163 -17.20 -4.28 14.76
N LYS A 164 -16.50 -4.77 13.73
CA LYS A 164 -15.15 -4.31 13.33
C LYS A 164 -15.08 -3.83 11.90
N VAL A 165 -15.87 -4.43 11.02
CA VAL A 165 -15.95 -4.03 9.62
C VAL A 165 -17.33 -3.41 9.42
N SER A 166 -17.42 -2.10 9.25
CA SER A 166 -18.65 -1.44 8.82
C SER A 166 -18.73 -1.43 7.31
N PHE A 167 -19.91 -1.67 6.75
CA PHE A 167 -20.16 -1.62 5.31
C PHE A 167 -21.37 -0.77 4.96
N SER A 168 -21.38 -0.20 3.75
CA SER A 168 -22.48 0.55 3.15
C SER A 168 -22.48 0.41 1.64
N SER A 169 -23.62 0.58 0.98
CA SER A 169 -23.76 0.37 -0.47
C SER A 169 -23.24 -1.02 -0.84
N LEU A 170 -23.87 -2.04 -0.24
CA LEU A 170 -23.52 -3.43 -0.38
C LEU A 170 -24.80 -4.25 -0.61
N GLU A 171 -24.79 -5.10 -1.63
CA GLU A 171 -25.95 -5.92 -2.01
C GLU A 171 -25.76 -7.38 -1.61
N GLU A 172 -24.51 -7.86 -1.49
CA GLU A 172 -24.22 -9.25 -1.19
C GLU A 172 -23.19 -9.43 -0.08
N ILE A 173 -23.44 -10.43 0.78
CA ILE A 173 -22.42 -10.97 1.68
C ILE A 173 -22.22 -12.47 1.46
N THR A 174 -20.99 -12.90 1.74
CA THR A 174 -20.67 -14.32 1.85
C THR A 174 -19.95 -14.55 3.18
N GLY A 175 -20.44 -15.53 3.94
CA GLY A 175 -19.75 -16.03 5.13
C GLY A 175 -18.39 -16.67 4.84
N GLY A 176 -17.72 -17.09 5.91
CA GLY A 176 -16.50 -17.88 5.85
C GLY A 176 -16.76 -19.38 5.90
N THR A 177 -15.72 -20.16 6.17
CA THR A 177 -15.83 -21.62 6.31
C THR A 177 -16.31 -22.12 7.67
N ALA A 178 -16.50 -21.22 8.64
CA ALA A 178 -16.94 -21.54 9.99
C ALA A 178 -18.35 -20.98 10.19
N SER A 179 -18.99 -21.31 11.31
CA SER A 179 -20.40 -20.95 11.49
C SER A 179 -20.61 -19.44 11.54
N ASP A 180 -21.47 -18.96 10.66
CA ASP A 180 -21.82 -17.56 10.48
C ASP A 180 -23.27 -17.29 10.88
N THR A 181 -23.53 -16.09 11.37
CA THR A 181 -24.87 -15.63 11.78
C THR A 181 -25.18 -14.31 11.12
N LEU A 182 -26.35 -14.19 10.48
CA LEU A 182 -26.87 -12.94 9.95
C LEU A 182 -28.07 -12.47 10.77
N LEU A 183 -27.96 -11.27 11.33
CA LEU A 183 -29.01 -10.59 12.08
C LEU A 183 -29.65 -9.52 11.19
N GLY A 184 -30.98 -9.58 11.07
CA GLY A 184 -31.77 -8.58 10.36
C GLY A 184 -31.78 -7.22 11.07
N VAL A 185 -32.27 -6.20 10.35
CA VAL A 185 -32.54 -4.88 10.90
C VAL A 185 -33.75 -4.94 11.84
N ASP A 186 -33.86 -4.02 12.81
CA ASP A 186 -35.00 -3.90 13.74
C ASP A 186 -36.29 -3.37 13.08
N GLU A 187 -36.62 -3.91 11.91
CA GLU A 187 -37.81 -3.64 11.10
C GLU A 187 -38.49 -4.96 10.70
N ASN A 188 -39.62 -4.87 9.98
CA ASN A 188 -40.24 -6.09 9.45
C ASN A 188 -39.32 -6.66 8.37
N ASN A 189 -38.92 -7.92 8.52
CA ASN A 189 -38.05 -8.59 7.57
C ASN A 189 -38.74 -9.78 6.91
N GLU A 190 -38.48 -9.97 5.62
CA GLU A 190 -38.85 -11.16 4.87
C GLU A 190 -37.56 -11.87 4.46
N TRP A 191 -37.39 -13.09 4.93
CA TRP A 191 -36.24 -13.94 4.66
C TRP A 191 -36.68 -15.06 3.73
N GLU A 192 -36.00 -15.22 2.60
CA GLU A 192 -36.20 -16.36 1.72
C GLU A 192 -34.91 -17.19 1.66
N VAL A 193 -34.94 -18.41 2.19
CA VAL A 193 -33.85 -19.37 2.07
C VAL A 193 -34.02 -20.10 0.74
N THR A 194 -33.20 -19.77 -0.25
CA THR A 194 -33.34 -20.26 -1.64
C THR A 194 -32.50 -21.51 -1.92
N GLY A 195 -31.46 -21.75 -1.13
CA GLY A 195 -30.57 -22.90 -1.23
C GLY A 195 -29.92 -23.23 0.12
N GLU A 196 -28.95 -24.15 0.15
CA GLU A 196 -28.17 -24.43 1.36
C GLU A 196 -27.41 -23.16 1.80
N ASN A 197 -27.69 -22.68 3.02
CA ASN A 197 -27.08 -21.52 3.65
C ASN A 197 -27.09 -20.25 2.78
N THR A 198 -28.07 -20.13 1.87
CA THR A 198 -28.14 -19.08 0.84
C THR A 198 -29.57 -18.58 0.71
N GLY A 199 -29.72 -17.28 0.46
CA GLY A 199 -31.04 -16.66 0.41
C GLY A 199 -31.03 -15.16 0.22
N THR A 200 -32.20 -14.55 0.37
CA THR A 200 -32.40 -13.10 0.33
C THR A 200 -32.99 -12.59 1.65
N LEU A 201 -32.64 -11.36 1.99
CA LEU A 201 -33.28 -10.54 3.00
C LEU A 201 -34.01 -9.39 2.28
N ASN A 202 -35.32 -9.34 2.49
CA ASN A 202 -36.25 -8.36 1.93
C ASN A 202 -36.15 -8.26 0.41
N ASP A 203 -35.93 -9.35 -0.33
CA ASP A 203 -35.79 -9.38 -1.81
C ASP A 203 -34.67 -8.52 -2.43
N GLN A 204 -33.92 -7.77 -1.62
CA GLN A 204 -32.92 -6.81 -2.09
C GLN A 204 -31.48 -7.20 -1.72
N PHE A 205 -31.29 -7.89 -0.59
CA PHE A 205 -29.96 -8.19 -0.07
C PHE A 205 -29.72 -9.70 -0.11
N GLU A 206 -28.63 -10.11 -0.75
CA GLU A 206 -28.28 -11.52 -0.94
C GLU A 206 -27.29 -11.99 0.14
N PHE A 207 -27.50 -13.20 0.65
CA PHE A 207 -26.56 -13.84 1.55
C PHE A 207 -26.23 -15.26 1.09
N SER A 208 -24.99 -15.66 1.30
CA SER A 208 -24.50 -17.02 1.04
C SER A 208 -23.52 -17.47 2.12
N ALA A 209 -23.38 -18.78 2.31
CA ALA A 209 -22.58 -19.38 3.38
C ALA A 209 -22.93 -18.81 4.77
N ILE A 210 -24.22 -18.64 5.05
CA ILE A 210 -24.73 -18.23 6.37
C ILE A 210 -25.54 -19.37 6.97
N GLU A 211 -25.03 -19.97 8.05
CA GLU A 211 -25.68 -21.12 8.68
C GLU A 211 -26.82 -20.73 9.62
N ASN A 212 -26.75 -19.56 10.24
CA ASN A 212 -27.73 -19.09 11.22
C ASN A 212 -28.34 -17.77 10.79
N LEU A 213 -29.66 -17.65 10.90
CA LEU A 213 -30.37 -16.40 10.68
C LEU A 213 -31.01 -15.97 11.99
N SER A 214 -31.09 -14.67 12.23
CA SER A 214 -31.85 -14.13 13.34
C SER A 214 -32.62 -12.91 12.84
N GLY A 215 -33.89 -12.87 13.21
CA GLY A 215 -34.72 -11.70 12.96
C GLY A 215 -34.25 -10.46 13.73
N GLY A 216 -34.90 -9.34 13.44
CA GLY A 216 -34.79 -8.11 14.22
C GLY A 216 -35.82 -8.05 15.35
N ALA A 217 -36.00 -6.86 15.92
CA ALA A 217 -36.98 -6.63 16.97
C ALA A 217 -38.45 -6.64 16.53
N GLN A 218 -38.75 -6.54 15.23
CA GLN A 218 -40.12 -6.48 14.69
C GLN A 218 -40.56 -7.84 14.10
N ILE A 219 -41.44 -7.84 13.09
CA ILE A 219 -41.98 -9.08 12.52
C ILE A 219 -41.03 -9.62 11.48
N ASP A 220 -40.46 -10.78 11.74
CA ASP A 220 -39.66 -11.52 10.77
C ASP A 220 -40.44 -12.71 10.20
N ARG A 221 -40.46 -12.84 8.87
CA ARG A 221 -41.02 -13.99 8.16
C ARG A 221 -39.89 -14.78 7.53
N PHE A 222 -39.74 -16.03 7.94
CA PHE A 222 -38.80 -16.96 7.31
C PHE A 222 -39.56 -17.89 6.36
N MET A 223 -39.13 -17.91 5.10
CA MET A 223 -39.68 -18.70 4.01
C MET A 223 -38.58 -19.59 3.45
N TRP A 224 -38.93 -20.80 3.02
CA TRP A 224 -38.01 -21.75 2.39
C TRP A 224 -38.46 -22.01 0.96
N GLY A 225 -37.54 -21.79 0.01
CA GLY A 225 -37.67 -22.26 -1.35
C GLY A 225 -37.55 -23.77 -1.45
N GLU A 226 -37.74 -24.34 -2.65
CA GLU A 226 -37.72 -25.79 -2.88
C GLU A 226 -36.39 -26.46 -2.45
N GLU A 227 -35.28 -25.74 -2.56
CA GLU A 227 -33.93 -26.18 -2.19
C GLU A 227 -33.42 -25.53 -0.90
N GLY A 228 -34.26 -24.78 -0.18
CA GLY A 228 -33.85 -24.03 1.00
C GLY A 228 -33.45 -24.93 2.17
N GLU A 229 -32.23 -24.77 2.67
CA GLU A 229 -31.73 -25.48 3.83
C GLU A 229 -30.81 -24.57 4.67
N LEU A 230 -30.90 -24.64 5.99
CA LEU A 230 -29.91 -24.07 6.91
C LEU A 230 -29.27 -25.21 7.69
N THR A 231 -27.95 -25.22 7.72
CA THR A 231 -27.20 -26.20 8.54
C THR A 231 -27.06 -25.75 10.01
N GLY A 232 -27.44 -24.51 10.32
CA GLY A 232 -27.52 -23.93 11.67
C GLY A 232 -28.96 -23.74 12.17
N ASN A 233 -29.26 -22.59 12.77
CA ASN A 233 -30.53 -22.30 13.46
C ASN A 233 -31.17 -20.97 13.05
N LEU A 234 -32.42 -20.79 13.51
CA LEU A 234 -33.15 -19.52 13.57
C LEU A 234 -33.22 -18.99 15.01
#